data_AF-A0AAJ1IEA6-F1
#
_entry.id   AF-A0AAJ1IEA6-F1
#
_cell.length_a   1.000
_cell.length_b   1.000
_cell.length_c   1.000
_cell.angle_alpha   90.00
_cell.angle_beta   90.00
_cell.angle_gamma   90.00
#
_symmetry.space_group_name_H-M   'P 1'
#
loop_
_entity.id
_entity.type
_entity.pdbx_description
1 polymer ?
#
loop_
_entity_poly.entity_id
_entity_poly.type
_entity_poly.pdbx_seq_one_letter_code
_entity_poly.pdbx_strand_id
1 'polypeptide(L)'
;MNRTQMNRIFLGLLLINITTFSFSLGSKEQTLESYNFFALGTTCTVNIYGGTEEQFAGIEELITGIESRMSVKIKDSEINKVNVSAGVKPVEVSPDVYRVISAGVRFSEISSGAFDISVGPLVNLWAIGNGGSDVPAEKDIAEALKMIDYTKIELLPTDRILGDRIYLPEKGMAL
;
A
#
# COMPACT_ATOMS: atom_id res chain seq x y z
N MET A 1 43.91 -62.46 -5.07
CA MET A 1 43.68 -61.20 -5.83
C MET A 1 44.95 -60.36 -5.75
N ASN A 2 45.55 -60.01 -6.89
CA ASN A 2 46.83 -59.30 -6.95
C ASN A 2 46.67 -57.78 -6.79
N ARG A 3 47.68 -57.11 -6.24
CA ARG A 3 47.69 -55.68 -5.86
C ARG A 3 47.23 -54.75 -7.00
N THR A 4 47.53 -55.13 -8.24
CA THR A 4 47.14 -54.40 -9.46
C THR A 4 45.65 -54.51 -9.78
N GLN A 5 45.00 -55.66 -9.55
CA GLN A 5 43.54 -55.78 -9.71
C GLN A 5 42.80 -55.04 -8.59
N MET A 6 43.32 -55.10 -7.37
CA MET A 6 42.76 -54.39 -6.23
C MET A 6 42.79 -52.86 -6.45
N ASN A 7 43.90 -52.32 -6.94
CA ASN A 7 43.99 -50.89 -7.29
C ASN A 7 43.04 -50.47 -8.43
N ARG A 8 42.77 -51.33 -9.41
CA ARG A 8 41.81 -51.03 -10.50
C ARG A 8 40.37 -51.00 -9.99
N ILE A 9 40.02 -51.87 -9.05
CA ILE A 9 38.70 -51.87 -8.40
C ILE A 9 38.54 -50.64 -7.50
N PHE A 10 39.56 -50.29 -6.71
CA PHE A 10 39.56 -49.07 -5.89
C PHE A 10 39.46 -47.79 -6.72
N LEU A 11 40.20 -47.70 -7.84
CA LEU A 11 40.16 -46.53 -8.73
C LEU A 11 38.79 -46.39 -9.43
N GLY A 12 38.16 -47.51 -9.81
CA GLY A 12 36.81 -47.52 -10.37
C GLY A 12 35.74 -47.08 -9.36
N LEU A 13 35.81 -47.54 -8.11
CA LEU A 13 34.91 -47.12 -7.03
C LEU A 13 35.09 -45.64 -6.66
N LEU A 14 36.32 -45.13 -6.71
CA LEU A 14 36.62 -43.71 -6.48
C LEU A 14 36.01 -42.81 -7.58
N LEU A 15 36.10 -43.23 -8.84
CA LEU A 15 35.55 -42.50 -9.98
C LEU A 15 34.01 -42.46 -9.96
N ILE A 16 33.35 -43.54 -9.54
CA ILE A 16 31.88 -43.61 -9.40
C ILE A 16 31.39 -42.64 -8.32
N ASN A 17 32.11 -42.51 -7.19
CA ASN A 17 31.77 -41.55 -6.12
C ASN A 17 31.96 -40.09 -6.56
N ILE A 18 32.95 -39.79 -7.41
CA ILE A 18 33.17 -38.43 -7.94
C ILE A 18 32.05 -38.03 -8.92
N THR A 19 31.57 -38.98 -9.73
CA THR A 19 30.47 -38.73 -10.66
C THR A 19 29.11 -38.56 -9.97
N THR A 20 28.85 -39.25 -8.86
CA THR A 20 27.62 -39.05 -8.08
C THR A 20 27.64 -37.75 -7.27
N PHE A 21 28.82 -37.29 -6.84
CA PHE A 21 28.96 -35.99 -6.16
C PHE A 21 28.72 -34.80 -7.10
N SER A 22 29.02 -34.96 -8.39
CA SER A 22 28.84 -33.90 -9.41
C SER A 22 27.41 -33.79 -9.93
N PHE A 23 26.51 -34.74 -9.61
CA PHE A 23 25.10 -34.73 -10.02
C PHE A 23 24.14 -34.34 -8.89
N SER A 24 24.65 -33.74 -7.81
CA SER A 24 23.82 -32.89 -6.95
C SER A 24 23.83 -31.49 -7.53
N LEU A 25 23.17 -31.33 -8.68
CA LEU A 25 22.76 -30.01 -9.16
C LEU A 25 21.64 -29.58 -8.22
N GLY A 26 22.06 -29.09 -7.05
CA GLY A 26 21.17 -28.72 -5.96
C GLY A 26 20.15 -27.72 -6.47
N SER A 27 18.88 -28.10 -6.41
CA SER A 27 17.82 -27.12 -6.27
C SER A 27 18.21 -26.26 -5.06
N LYS A 28 18.57 -24.99 -5.28
CA LYS A 28 18.71 -24.02 -4.20
C LYS A 28 17.36 -23.98 -3.50
N GLU A 29 17.27 -24.65 -2.35
CA GLU A 29 16.11 -24.55 -1.49
C GLU A 29 16.04 -23.09 -1.05
N GLN A 30 15.06 -22.34 -1.59
CA GLN A 30 14.92 -20.93 -1.31
C GLN A 30 14.41 -20.79 0.12
N THR A 31 15.17 -20.07 0.96
CA THR A 31 14.77 -19.75 2.34
C THR A 31 13.72 -18.64 2.32
N LEU A 32 12.80 -18.66 3.29
CA LEU A 32 11.87 -17.56 3.49
C LEU A 32 12.60 -16.41 4.17
N GLU A 33 12.82 -15.32 3.44
CA GLU A 33 13.40 -14.09 3.98
C GLU A 33 12.26 -13.16 4.42
N SER A 34 12.41 -12.55 5.59
CA SER A 34 11.43 -11.63 6.18
C SER A 34 12.04 -10.25 6.40
N TYR A 35 11.38 -9.22 5.88
CA TYR A 35 11.79 -7.83 6.00
C TYR A 35 10.71 -7.01 6.67
N ASN A 36 11.10 -6.20 7.67
CA ASN A 36 10.18 -5.39 8.47
C ASN A 36 10.62 -3.93 8.41
N PHE A 37 9.68 -3.04 8.13
CA PHE A 37 9.91 -1.60 8.11
C PHE A 37 8.63 -0.88 8.57
N PHE A 38 8.73 0.42 8.87
CA PHE A 38 7.60 1.21 9.35
C PHE A 38 7.11 2.14 8.23
N ALA A 39 5.83 2.03 7.89
CA ALA A 39 5.17 2.87 6.89
C ALA A 39 3.66 2.92 7.15
N LEU A 40 2.97 3.91 6.60
CA LEU A 40 1.50 4.07 6.73
C LEU A 40 1.02 4.16 8.20
N GLY A 41 1.91 4.55 9.11
CA GLY A 41 1.65 4.58 10.55
C GLY A 41 1.62 3.22 11.25
N THR A 42 2.16 2.17 10.65
CA THR A 42 2.23 0.82 11.23
C THR A 42 3.50 0.07 10.82
N THR A 43 3.76 -1.09 11.43
CA THR A 43 4.81 -2.01 10.98
C THR A 43 4.31 -2.79 9.76
N CYS A 44 5.06 -2.74 8.68
CA CYS A 44 4.86 -3.54 7.48
C CYS A 44 5.86 -4.70 7.46
N THR A 45 5.37 -5.91 7.15
CA THR A 45 6.19 -7.12 7.03
C THR A 45 6.04 -7.70 5.63
N VAL A 46 7.16 -7.96 4.96
CA VAL A 46 7.23 -8.57 3.63
C VAL A 46 8.01 -9.86 3.73
N ASN A 47 7.45 -10.96 3.22
CA ASN A 47 8.09 -12.27 3.23
C ASN A 47 8.26 -12.77 1.80
N ILE A 48 9.50 -13.12 1.40
CA ILE A 48 9.83 -13.56 0.04
C ILE A 48 10.74 -14.79 0.14
N TYR A 49 10.37 -15.87 -0.54
CA TYR A 49 11.26 -17.01 -0.72
C TYR A 49 12.42 -16.63 -1.65
N GLY A 50 13.65 -16.68 -1.14
CA GLY A 50 14.85 -16.27 -1.87
C GLY A 50 14.88 -14.79 -2.22
N GLY A 51 14.25 -13.94 -1.39
CA GLY A 51 14.20 -12.49 -1.60
C GLY A 51 15.59 -11.84 -1.53
N THR A 52 15.81 -10.81 -2.35
CA THR A 52 17.04 -10.01 -2.33
C THR A 52 16.84 -8.69 -1.60
N GLU A 53 17.91 -8.11 -1.09
CA GLU A 53 17.88 -6.77 -0.47
C GLU A 53 17.30 -5.70 -1.42
N GLU A 54 17.62 -5.79 -2.72
CA GLU A 54 17.10 -4.88 -3.75
C GLU A 54 15.57 -4.98 -3.90
N GLN A 55 15.01 -6.19 -3.84
CA GLN A 55 13.55 -6.38 -3.89
C GLN A 55 12.86 -5.81 -2.66
N PHE A 56 13.43 -6.01 -1.47
CA PHE A 56 12.88 -5.45 -0.24
C PHE A 56 12.95 -3.93 -0.22
N ALA A 57 14.08 -3.34 -0.63
CA ALA A 57 14.24 -1.90 -0.75
C ALA A 57 13.23 -1.29 -1.75
N GLY A 58 13.05 -1.93 -2.91
CA GLY A 58 12.06 -1.48 -3.90
C GLY A 58 10.62 -1.55 -3.39
N ILE A 59 10.28 -2.56 -2.59
CA ILE A 59 8.92 -2.68 -2.00
C ILE A 59 8.70 -1.61 -0.92
N GLU A 60 9.69 -1.34 -0.08
CA GLU A 60 9.62 -0.26 0.90
C GLU A 60 9.49 1.11 0.22
N GLU A 61 10.26 1.37 -0.85
CA GLU A 61 10.15 2.60 -1.63
C GLU A 61 8.75 2.75 -2.24
N LEU A 62 8.17 1.67 -2.79
CA LEU A 62 6.81 1.69 -3.33
C LEU A 62 5.77 2.04 -2.25
N ILE A 63 5.86 1.41 -1.07
CA ILE A 63 4.89 1.60 0.02
C ILE A 63 5.01 3.00 0.64
N THR A 64 6.24 3.47 0.88
CA THR A 64 6.48 4.84 1.37
C THR A 64 6.08 5.89 0.33
N GLY A 65 6.26 5.59 -0.96
CA GLY A 65 5.72 6.38 -2.06
C GLY A 65 4.19 6.51 -2.02
N ILE A 66 3.48 5.40 -1.76
CA ILE A 66 2.01 5.42 -1.57
C ILE A 66 1.64 6.31 -0.38
N GLU A 67 2.30 6.16 0.76
CA GLU A 67 2.05 6.98 1.95
C GLU A 67 2.19 8.48 1.66
N SER A 68 3.25 8.86 0.95
CA SER A 68 3.52 10.26 0.60
C SER A 68 2.40 10.91 -0.21
N ARG A 69 1.67 10.13 -1.02
CA ARG A 69 0.57 10.61 -1.87
C ARG A 69 -0.80 10.49 -1.20
N MET A 70 -1.02 9.42 -0.43
CA MET A 70 -2.35 9.03 0.06
C MET A 70 -2.62 9.30 1.54
N SER A 71 -1.63 9.76 2.31
CA SER A 71 -1.82 10.04 3.74
C SER A 71 -2.67 11.29 3.97
N VAL A 72 -3.75 11.17 4.75
CA VAL A 72 -4.53 12.33 5.23
C VAL A 72 -3.74 13.23 6.20
N LYS A 73 -2.67 12.70 6.81
CA LYS A 73 -1.86 13.39 7.84
C LYS A 73 -0.64 14.13 7.27
N ILE A 74 -0.14 13.71 6.11
CA ILE A 74 1.01 14.38 5.46
C ILE A 74 0.48 15.60 4.71
N LYS A 75 0.94 16.79 5.10
CA LYS A 75 0.50 18.08 4.55
C LYS A 75 0.61 18.18 3.03
N ASP A 76 1.68 17.64 2.46
CA ASP A 76 1.95 17.76 1.02
C ASP A 76 1.43 16.58 0.19
N SER A 77 0.68 15.65 0.82
CA SER A 77 0.05 14.55 0.11
C SER A 77 -1.04 15.04 -0.84
N GLU A 78 -1.34 14.26 -1.86
CA GLU A 78 -2.39 14.58 -2.83
C GLU A 78 -3.77 14.56 -2.16
N ILE A 79 -4.01 13.61 -1.26
CA ILE A 79 -5.26 13.54 -0.47
C ILE A 79 -5.43 14.78 0.40
N ASN A 80 -4.38 15.24 1.10
CA ASN A 80 -4.47 16.44 1.91
C ASN A 80 -4.73 17.67 1.03
N LYS A 81 -4.09 17.77 -0.14
CA LYS A 81 -4.34 18.85 -1.13
C LYS A 81 -5.79 18.87 -1.62
N VAL A 82 -6.40 17.71 -1.85
CA VAL A 82 -7.84 17.59 -2.18
C VAL A 82 -8.68 18.12 -1.02
N ASN A 83 -8.43 17.67 0.21
CA ASN A 83 -9.19 18.07 1.40
C ASN A 83 -9.11 19.57 1.68
N VAL A 84 -7.92 20.18 1.61
CA VAL A 84 -7.77 21.64 1.82
C VAL A 84 -8.38 22.48 0.69
N SER A 85 -8.61 21.90 -0.48
CA SER A 85 -9.22 22.57 -1.64
C SER A 85 -10.74 22.38 -1.73
N ALA A 86 -11.35 21.72 -0.75
CA ALA A 86 -12.79 21.51 -0.70
C ALA A 86 -13.58 22.83 -0.74
N GLY A 87 -14.56 22.92 -1.64
CA GLY A 87 -15.33 24.12 -1.93
C GLY A 87 -14.56 25.23 -2.64
N VAL A 88 -13.34 24.98 -3.11
CA VAL A 88 -12.49 25.98 -3.78
C VAL A 88 -12.28 25.64 -5.25
N LYS A 89 -11.66 24.49 -5.55
CA LYS A 89 -11.34 24.10 -6.93
C LYS A 89 -11.01 22.60 -7.04
N PRO A 90 -11.12 22.01 -8.24
CA PRO A 90 -10.59 20.68 -8.52
C PRO A 90 -9.07 20.62 -8.35
N VAL A 91 -8.57 19.47 -7.90
CA VAL A 91 -7.14 19.20 -7.68
C VAL A 91 -6.71 18.06 -8.58
N GLU A 92 -5.63 18.26 -9.34
CA GLU A 92 -5.00 17.21 -10.14
C GLU A 92 -4.28 16.23 -9.22
N VAL A 93 -4.49 14.94 -9.48
CA VAL A 93 -3.96 13.83 -8.68
C VAL A 93 -3.32 12.80 -9.61
N SER A 94 -2.43 12.00 -9.04
CA SER A 94 -1.81 10.88 -9.74
C SER A 94 -2.86 9.81 -10.11
N PRO A 95 -2.62 9.03 -11.19
CA PRO A 95 -3.54 7.97 -11.60
C PRO A 95 -3.81 6.90 -10.53
N ASP A 96 -2.85 6.68 -9.63
CA ASP A 96 -3.04 5.77 -8.48
C ASP A 96 -4.05 6.34 -7.49
N VAL A 97 -3.90 7.62 -7.11
CA VAL A 97 -4.81 8.30 -6.18
C VAL A 97 -6.22 8.38 -6.77
N TYR A 98 -6.33 8.75 -8.05
CA TYR A 98 -7.63 8.76 -8.74
C TYR A 98 -8.30 7.38 -8.71
N ARG A 99 -7.55 6.30 -8.99
CA ARG A 99 -8.07 4.92 -8.94
C ARG A 99 -8.55 4.53 -7.56
N VAL A 100 -7.79 4.85 -6.51
CA VAL A 100 -8.17 4.54 -5.12
C VAL A 100 -9.42 5.29 -4.70
N ILE A 101 -9.52 6.59 -4.99
CA ILE A 101 -10.73 7.37 -4.66
C ILE A 101 -11.94 6.89 -5.47
N SER A 102 -11.76 6.61 -6.76
CA SER A 102 -12.82 6.05 -7.61
C SER A 102 -13.35 4.72 -7.06
N ALA A 103 -12.45 3.85 -6.59
CA ALA A 103 -12.84 2.62 -5.91
C ALA A 103 -13.56 2.90 -4.59
N GLY A 104 -13.09 3.88 -3.81
CA GLY A 104 -13.75 4.33 -2.59
C GLY A 104 -15.20 4.76 -2.82
N VAL A 105 -15.44 5.67 -3.77
CA VAL A 105 -16.79 6.10 -4.18
C VAL A 105 -17.66 4.91 -4.58
N ARG A 106 -17.12 4.00 -5.41
CA ARG A 106 -17.83 2.78 -5.81
C ARG A 106 -18.20 1.89 -4.62
N PHE A 107 -17.31 1.70 -3.65
CA PHE A 107 -17.63 0.92 -2.46
C PHE A 107 -18.62 1.63 -1.54
N SER A 108 -18.62 2.96 -1.53
CA SER A 108 -19.66 3.74 -0.85
C SER A 108 -21.03 3.53 -1.46
N GLU A 109 -21.13 3.50 -2.78
CA GLU A 109 -22.37 3.14 -3.49
C GLU A 109 -22.82 1.71 -3.18
N ILE A 110 -21.91 0.72 -3.30
CA ILE A 110 -22.22 -0.71 -3.08
C ILE A 110 -22.75 -0.95 -1.66
N SER A 111 -22.21 -0.22 -0.68
CA SER A 111 -22.58 -0.35 0.73
C SER A 111 -23.74 0.55 1.14
N SER A 112 -24.34 1.30 0.21
CA SER A 112 -25.37 2.31 0.51
C SER A 112 -24.93 3.31 1.59
N GLY A 113 -23.65 3.71 1.57
CA GLY A 113 -23.05 4.65 2.52
C GLY A 113 -22.62 4.05 3.86
N ALA A 114 -22.73 2.72 4.07
CA ALA A 114 -22.19 2.09 5.29
C ALA A 114 -20.65 2.19 5.35
N PHE A 115 -19.99 2.16 4.19
CA PHE A 115 -18.64 2.67 4.00
C PHE A 115 -18.74 4.01 3.28
N ASP A 116 -18.22 5.10 3.86
CA ASP A 116 -18.25 6.42 3.22
C ASP A 116 -16.84 7.02 3.20
N ILE A 117 -16.26 7.18 2.01
CA ILE A 117 -14.92 7.77 1.88
C ILE A 117 -14.90 9.27 2.18
N SER A 118 -16.05 9.94 2.32
CA SER A 118 -16.16 11.35 2.73
C SER A 118 -16.31 11.56 4.24
N VAL A 119 -16.11 10.51 5.05
CA VAL A 119 -16.27 10.55 6.52
C VAL A 119 -15.21 11.39 7.24
N GLY A 120 -14.20 11.88 6.52
CA GLY A 120 -13.08 12.67 7.03
C GLY A 120 -13.46 13.77 8.05
N PRO A 121 -14.52 14.59 7.85
CA PRO A 121 -14.91 15.63 8.79
C PRO A 121 -15.24 15.10 10.18
N LEU A 122 -15.95 13.97 10.25
CA LEU A 122 -16.30 13.34 11.52
C LEU A 122 -15.10 12.63 12.15
N VAL A 123 -14.27 11.94 11.36
CA VAL A 123 -13.03 11.31 11.85
C VAL A 123 -12.10 12.35 12.49
N ASN A 124 -11.96 13.51 11.84
CA ASN A 124 -11.16 14.63 12.35
C ASN A 124 -11.75 15.23 13.62
N LEU A 125 -13.07 15.41 13.68
CA LEU A 125 -13.77 15.95 14.86
C LEU A 125 -13.58 15.05 16.09
N TRP A 126 -13.70 13.73 15.92
CA TRP A 126 -13.45 12.76 16.98
C TRP A 126 -11.97 12.60 17.34
N ALA A 127 -11.06 13.24 16.58
CA ALA A 127 -9.62 13.13 16.75
C ALA A 127 -9.14 11.67 16.86
N ILE A 128 -9.76 10.76 16.09
CA ILE A 128 -9.42 9.34 16.10
C ILE A 128 -7.95 9.19 15.71
N GLY A 129 -7.15 8.64 16.62
CA GLY A 129 -5.71 8.48 16.43
C GLY A 129 -4.85 9.71 16.73
N ASN A 130 -5.42 10.79 17.29
CA ASN A 130 -4.72 11.98 17.77
C ASN A 130 -4.92 12.24 19.29
N GLY A 131 -5.45 11.26 20.04
CA GLY A 131 -5.55 11.33 21.50
C GLY A 131 -6.75 12.10 22.06
N GLY A 132 -7.79 12.35 21.25
CA GLY A 132 -9.05 12.90 21.76
C GLY A 132 -9.73 11.90 22.71
N SER A 133 -9.92 12.30 23.97
CA SER A 133 -10.64 11.52 24.98
C SER A 133 -12.10 11.93 25.13
N ASP A 134 -12.47 13.07 24.56
CA ASP A 134 -13.73 13.73 24.86
C ASP A 134 -14.73 13.54 23.72
N VAL A 135 -15.96 13.22 24.09
CA VAL A 135 -17.07 13.12 23.14
C VAL A 135 -17.34 14.52 22.58
N PRO A 136 -17.28 14.73 21.25
CA PRO A 136 -17.57 16.03 20.66
C PRO A 136 -19.01 16.48 20.96
N ALA A 137 -19.24 17.80 20.98
CA ALA A 137 -20.58 18.31 21.22
C ALA A 137 -21.54 17.87 20.09
N GLU A 138 -22.79 17.55 20.45
CA GLU A 138 -23.80 17.09 19.47
C GLU A 138 -23.98 18.08 18.31
N LYS A 139 -23.88 19.38 18.59
CA LYS A 139 -23.92 20.43 17.57
C LYS A 139 -22.79 20.26 16.55
N ASP A 140 -21.57 20.01 16.99
CA ASP A 140 -20.41 19.89 16.12
C ASP A 140 -20.49 18.59 15.30
N ILE A 141 -21.00 17.51 15.89
CA ILE A 141 -21.31 16.26 15.18
C ILE A 141 -22.34 16.51 14.08
N ALA A 142 -23.43 17.23 14.40
CA ALA A 142 -24.47 17.55 13.42
C ALA A 142 -23.94 18.42 12.28
N GLU A 143 -23.03 19.35 12.52
CA GLU A 143 -22.38 20.12 11.45
C GLU A 143 -21.44 19.25 10.61
N ALA A 144 -20.64 18.36 11.22
CA ALA A 144 -19.76 17.45 10.51
C ALA A 144 -20.53 16.49 9.60
N LEU A 145 -21.66 15.96 10.08
CA LEU A 145 -22.51 15.04 9.31
C LEU A 145 -23.08 15.67 8.03
N LYS A 146 -23.27 17.00 7.97
CA LYS A 146 -23.72 17.67 6.75
C LYS A 146 -22.69 17.63 5.63
N MET A 147 -21.42 17.45 5.97
CA MET A 147 -20.29 17.43 5.04
C MET A 147 -19.93 16.01 4.59
N ILE A 148 -20.66 14.99 5.05
CA ILE A 148 -20.47 13.58 4.67
C ILE A 148 -21.51 13.25 3.61
N ASP A 149 -21.04 13.14 2.38
CA ASP A 149 -21.84 12.74 1.23
C ASP A 149 -20.92 12.34 0.07
N TYR A 150 -20.65 11.03 -0.06
CA TYR A 150 -19.82 10.51 -1.15
C TYR A 150 -20.40 10.81 -2.54
N THR A 151 -21.72 11.03 -2.66
CA THR A 151 -22.37 11.28 -3.97
C THR A 151 -21.99 12.64 -4.56
N LYS A 152 -21.47 13.54 -3.72
CA LYS A 152 -20.96 14.86 -4.12
C LYS A 152 -19.50 14.83 -4.57
N ILE A 153 -18.77 13.72 -4.40
CA ILE A 153 -17.38 13.63 -4.85
C ILE A 153 -17.36 13.60 -6.37
N GLU A 154 -16.78 14.63 -6.98
CA GLU A 154 -16.67 14.72 -8.44
C GLU A 154 -15.34 14.12 -8.91
N LEU A 155 -15.46 13.01 -9.65
CA LEU A 155 -14.36 12.35 -10.35
C LEU A 155 -14.25 12.95 -11.76
N LEU A 156 -13.22 13.75 -12.00
CA LEU A 156 -12.99 14.44 -13.26
C LEU A 156 -11.87 13.72 -14.03
N PRO A 157 -12.19 12.85 -15.00
CA PRO A 157 -11.17 12.09 -15.71
C PRO A 157 -10.32 13.00 -16.60
N THR A 158 -9.10 12.53 -16.90
CA THR A 158 -8.16 13.17 -17.82
C THR A 158 -8.84 13.59 -19.13
N ASP A 159 -8.55 14.81 -19.56
CA ASP A 159 -8.94 15.34 -20.85
C ASP A 159 -7.69 15.71 -21.69
N ARG A 160 -7.87 16.42 -22.81
CA ARG A 160 -6.76 16.77 -23.72
C ARG A 160 -5.71 17.70 -23.09
N ILE A 161 -6.06 18.40 -22.01
CA ILE A 161 -5.27 19.49 -21.43
C ILE A 161 -4.91 19.19 -19.97
N LEU A 162 -5.80 18.56 -19.21
CA LEU A 162 -5.66 18.36 -17.77
C LEU A 162 -5.66 16.87 -17.42
N GLY A 163 -4.86 16.52 -16.41
CA GLY A 163 -4.84 15.16 -15.84
C GLY A 163 -6.10 14.84 -15.03
N ASP A 164 -6.10 13.65 -14.45
CA ASP A 164 -7.15 13.19 -13.54
C ASP A 164 -7.28 14.13 -12.34
N ARG A 165 -8.50 14.56 -12.04
CA ARG A 165 -8.78 15.53 -10.97
C ARG A 165 -9.89 15.04 -10.06
N ILE A 166 -9.82 15.47 -8.81
CA ILE A 166 -10.86 15.26 -7.80
C ILE A 166 -11.37 16.62 -7.35
N TYR A 167 -12.67 16.74 -7.20
CA TYR A 167 -13.30 17.93 -6.66
C TYR A 167 -14.30 17.59 -5.56
N LEU A 168 -14.16 18.30 -4.43
CA LEU A 168 -15.10 18.27 -3.32
C LEU A 168 -15.87 19.60 -3.35
N PRO A 169 -17.16 19.61 -3.71
CA PRO A 169 -17.89 20.84 -4.02
C PRO A 169 -18.24 21.69 -2.80
N GLU A 170 -18.27 21.09 -1.60
CA GLU A 170 -18.66 21.80 -0.38
C GLU A 170 -17.48 22.04 0.54
N LYS A 171 -17.35 23.29 1.01
CA LYS A 171 -16.33 23.66 1.98
C LYS A 171 -16.58 22.91 3.28
N GLY A 172 -15.60 22.10 3.69
CA GLY A 172 -15.69 21.28 4.89
C GLY A 172 -15.83 19.79 4.60
N MET A 173 -16.10 19.38 3.35
CA MET A 173 -15.91 18.00 2.93
C MET A 173 -14.43 17.60 3.06
N ALA A 174 -14.20 16.33 3.39
CA ALA A 174 -12.88 15.74 3.40
C ALA A 174 -12.98 14.24 3.12
N LEU A 175 -12.00 13.72 2.39
CA LEU A 175 -11.72 12.29 2.29
C LEU A 175 -11.11 11.78 3.60
#